data_AF-A0A7V3U6M3-F1
#
_entry.id   AF-A0A7V3U6M3-F1
#
_cell.length_a   1.000
_cell.length_b   1.000
_cell.length_c   1.000
_cell.angle_alpha   90.00
_cell.angle_beta   90.00
_cell.angle_gamma   90.00
#
_symmetry.space_group_name_H-M   'P 1'
#
loop_
_entity.id
_entity.type
_entity.pdbx_description
1 polymer ?
#
loop_
_entity_poly.entity_id
_entity_poly.type
_entity_poly.pdbx_seq_one_letter_code
_entity_poly.pdbx_strand_id
1 'polypeptide(L)' 'MPNALIVIDVQNDFCPGGALAVAEGDRIIPRINAMMGEFGATILTQDWHPQGHSSFASSHAGKAPFD' A
#
# COMPACT_ATOMS: atom_id res chain seq x y z
N MET A 1 21.71 -0.16 18.44
CA MET A 1 20.33 0.38 18.59
C MET A 1 19.39 -0.63 17.97
N PRO A 2 18.23 -0.95 18.56
CA PRO A 2 17.26 -1.82 17.90
C PRO A 2 16.68 -1.10 16.68
N ASN A 3 16.62 -1.81 15.55
CA ASN A 3 16.04 -1.34 14.30
C ASN A 3 14.80 -2.19 13.97
N ALA A 4 13.80 -1.58 13.35
CA ALA A 4 12.59 -2.26 12.87
C ALA A 4 12.35 -1.92 11.39
N LEU A 5 11.75 -2.87 10.66
CA LEU A 5 11.25 -2.67 9.30
C LEU A 5 9.74 -2.35 9.36
N ILE A 6 9.32 -1.29 8.69
CA ILE A 6 7.90 -1.00 8.48
C ILE A 6 7.64 -1.12 6.97
N VAL A 7 6.78 -2.06 6.59
CA VAL A 7 6.36 -2.30 5.21
C VAL A 7 5.03 -1.59 5.01
N ILE A 8 5.03 -0.55 4.18
CA ILE A 8 3.87 0.31 3.99
C ILE A 8 3.06 -0.15 2.80
N ASP A 9 1.82 -0.56 3.05
CA ASP A 9 0.74 -0.71 2.07
C ASP A 9 1.12 -1.53 0.83
N VAL A 10 1.82 -2.64 1.04
CA VAL A 10 2.09 -3.63 -0.03
C VAL A 10 0.83 -4.47 -0.24
N GLN A 11 -0.14 -3.86 -0.91
CA GLN A 11 -1.48 -4.39 -1.15
C GLN A 11 -1.77 -4.53 -2.64
N ASN A 12 -2.70 -5.43 -2.98
CA ASN A 12 -3.09 -5.70 -4.36
C ASN A 12 -3.53 -4.44 -5.11
N ASP A 13 -4.27 -3.54 -4.46
CA ASP A 13 -4.77 -2.32 -5.10
C ASP A 13 -3.66 -1.39 -5.58
N PHE A 14 -2.47 -1.46 -4.97
CA PHE A 14 -1.30 -0.67 -5.34
C PHE A 14 -0.32 -1.43 -6.25
N CYS A 15 -0.58 -2.71 -6.54
CA CYS A 15 0.20 -3.51 -7.49
C CYS A 15 -0.41 -3.46 -8.91
N PRO A 16 0.33 -3.84 -9.97
CA PRO A 16 -0.23 -3.93 -11.31
C PRO A 16 -1.51 -4.77 -11.38
N GLY A 17 -2.57 -4.20 -11.95
CA GLY A 17 -3.90 -4.81 -12.02
C GLY A 17 -4.85 -4.40 -10.88
N GLY A 18 -4.38 -3.67 -9.86
CA GLY A 18 -5.17 -3.13 -8.76
C GLY A 18 -5.92 -1.84 -9.09
N ALA A 19 -6.80 -1.41 -8.17
CA ALA A 19 -7.64 -0.22 -8.35
C ALA A 19 -6.86 1.11 -8.38
N LEU A 20 -5.69 1.16 -7.74
CA LEU A 20 -4.78 2.32 -7.71
C LEU A 20 -3.34 1.88 -8.00
N ALA A 21 -3.18 1.08 -9.06
CA ALA A 21 -1.93 0.42 -9.37
C ALA A 21 -0.74 1.38 -9.53
N VAL A 22 0.35 1.08 -8.82
CA VAL A 22 1.66 1.67 -9.07
C VAL A 22 2.37 0.83 -10.12
N ALA A 23 2.89 1.49 -11.16
CA ALA A 23 3.62 0.81 -12.22
C ALA A 23 4.82 0.05 -11.64
N GLU A 24 4.89 -1.25 -11.92
CA GLU A 24 5.95 -2.14 -11.43
C GLU A 24 6.05 -2.25 -9.89
N GLY A 25 5.00 -1.85 -9.16
CA GLY A 25 4.98 -1.84 -7.70
C GLY A 25 5.12 -3.21 -7.04
N ASP A 26 4.88 -4.29 -7.78
CA ASP A 26 5.09 -5.67 -7.35
C ASP A 26 6.57 -6.10 -7.37
N ARG A 27 7.43 -5.43 -8.16
CA ARG A 27 8.85 -5.82 -8.31
C ARG A 27 9.67 -5.68 -7.03
N ILE A 28 9.23 -4.88 -6.08
CA ILE A 28 9.91 -4.68 -4.79
C ILE A 28 9.62 -5.81 -3.78
N ILE A 29 8.57 -6.62 -4.01
CA ILE A 29 8.12 -7.65 -3.06
C ILE A 29 9.23 -8.65 -2.71
N PRO A 30 10.01 -9.22 -3.65
CA PRO A 30 11.09 -10.14 -3.30
C PRO A 30 12.15 -9.52 -2.39
N ARG A 31 12.46 -8.24 -2.57
CA ARG A 31 13.43 -7.52 -1.73
C ARG A 31 12.88 -7.27 -0.34
N ILE A 32 11.62 -6.86 -0.24
CA ILE A 32 10.93 -6.70 1.05
C ILE A 32 10.96 -8.01 1.83
N ASN A 33 10.60 -9.13 1.19
CA ASN A 33 10.61 -10.45 1.81
C ASN A 33 11.99 -10.85 2.35
N ALA A 34 13.06 -10.54 1.62
CA ALA A 34 14.43 -10.76 2.09
C ALA A 34 14.75 -9.89 3.32
N MET A 35 14.41 -8.61 3.28
CA MET A 35 14.68 -7.65 4.35
C MET A 35 13.94 -8.01 5.65
N MET A 36 12.76 -8.63 5.60
CA MET A 36 12.03 -9.03 6.82
C MET A 36 12.83 -9.96 7.73
N GLY A 37 13.80 -10.71 7.20
CA GLY A 37 14.72 -11.55 7.98
C GLY A 37 15.92 -10.81 8.61
N GLU A 38 16.14 -9.55 8.25
CA GLU A 38 17.31 -8.75 8.67
C GLU A 38 17.02 -7.86 9.89
N PHE A 39 15.75 -7.67 10.26
CA PHE A 39 15.32 -6.78 11.34
C PHE A 39 14.75 -7.55 12.52
N GLY A 40 15.01 -7.04 13.74
CA GLY A 40 14.50 -7.65 14.97
C GLY A 40 12.98 -7.49 15.16
N ALA A 41 12.34 -6.61 14.39
CA ALA A 41 10.90 -6.44 14.32
C ALA A 41 10.47 -6.02 12.91
N THR A 42 9.36 -6.57 12.43
CA THR A 42 8.71 -6.17 11.18
C THR A 42 7.26 -5.80 11.47
N ILE A 43 6.83 -4.64 10.97
CA ILE A 43 5.45 -4.15 11.05
C ILE A 43 4.94 -3.99 9.62
N LEU A 44 3.71 -4.46 9.36
CA LEU A 44 3.04 -4.26 8.08
C LEU A 44 1.87 -3.30 8.30
N THR A 45 1.74 -2.28 7.46
CA THR A 45 0.53 -1.44 7.45
C THR A 45 -0.42 -1.90 6.37
N GLN A 46 -1.66 -1.47 6.51
CA GLN A 46 -2.70 -1.72 5.54
C GLN A 46 -3.57 -0.48 5.44
N ASP A 47 -3.68 0.06 4.23
CA ASP A 47 -4.73 1.00 3.93
C ASP A 47 -6.09 0.28 3.98
N TRP A 48 -6.98 0.78 4.84
CA TRP A 48 -8.19 0.06 5.25
C TRP A 48 -9.40 1.01 5.29
N HIS A 49 -9.81 1.42 4.10
CA HIS A 49 -10.92 2.36 3.94
C HIS A 49 -12.29 1.68 4.06
N PRO A 50 -13.27 2.29 4.76
CA PRO A 50 -14.67 1.89 4.64
C PRO A 50 -15.20 2.21 3.24
N GLN A 51 -16.30 1.55 2.85
CA GLN A 51 -17.03 1.97 1.67
C GLN A 51 -17.49 3.43 1.81
N GLY A 52 -17.32 4.23 0.75
CA GLY A 52 -17.64 5.66 0.78
C GLY A 52 -16.67 6.51 1.61
N HIS A 53 -15.45 6.01 1.86
CA HIS A 53 -14.42 6.81 2.52
C HIS A 53 -14.21 8.16 1.83
N SER A 54 -13.88 9.19 2.61
CA SER A 54 -13.79 10.57 2.12
C SER A 54 -12.65 10.79 1.12
N SER A 55 -11.66 9.90 1.07
CA SER A 55 -10.58 9.95 0.06
C SER A 55 -11.03 9.52 -1.34
N PHE A 56 -12.16 8.82 -1.47
CA PHE A 56 -12.64 8.37 -2.78
C PHE A 56 -13.40 9.47 -3.50
N ALA A 57 -13.04 9.72 -4.76
CA ALA A 57 -13.76 10.66 -5.61
C ALA A 57 -15.25 10.31 -5.75
N SER A 58 -15.60 9.02 -5.73
CA SER A 58 -17.00 8.54 -5.76
C SER A 58 -17.84 8.99 -4.56
N SER A 59 -17.22 9.42 -3.47
CA SER A 59 -17.89 9.96 -2.29
C SER A 59 -18.27 11.44 -2.46
N HIS A 60 -17.86 12.10 -3.55
CA HIS A 60 -18.07 13.53 -3.79
C HIS A 60 -18.78 13.76 -5.13
N ALA A 61 -19.90 14.47 -5.10
CA ALA A 61 -20.70 14.72 -6.30
C ALA A 61 -19.91 15.53 -7.34
N GLY A 62 -19.86 15.03 -8.58
CA GLY A 62 -19.23 15.70 -9.72
C GLY A 62 -17.70 15.66 -9.73
N LYS A 63 -17.06 14.79 -8.94
CA LYS A 63 -15.61 14.59 -8.92
C LYS A 63 -15.20 13.28 -9.60
N ALA A 64 -14.11 13.32 -10.36
CA ALA A 64 -13.40 12.17 -10.90
C ALA A 64 -12.16 11.83 -10.04
N PRO A 65 -11.63 10.60 -10.12
CA PRO A 65 -10.33 10.28 -9.54
C PRO A 65 -9.26 11.27 -10.01
N PHE A 66 -8.46 11.77 -9.06
CA PHE A 66 -7.36 12.73 -9.27
C PHE A 66 -7.75 14.19 -9.60
N ASP A 67 -9.03 14.57 -9.44
CA ASP A 67 -9.52 15.96 -9.50
C ASP A 67 -9.21 16.82 -8.26
#